data_AF-T0JVE0-F1
#
_entry.id   AF-T0JVE0-F1
#
_cell.length_a   1.000
_cell.length_b   1.000
_cell.length_c   1.000
_cell.angle_alpha   90.00
_cell.angle_beta   90.00
_cell.angle_gamma   90.00
#
_symmetry.space_group_name_H-M   'P 1'
#
loop_
_entity.id
_entity.type
_entity.pdbx_description
1 polymer ?
#
loop_
_entity_poly.entity_id
_entity_poly.type
_entity_poly.pdbx_seq_one_letter_code
_entity_poly.pdbx_strand_id
1 'polypeptide(L)'
;MRTSTIITTAAALLSGVAQGYLQTIGLPQTIKPGDVWEAPVTTAIMQPRQDLMIWGIGDTSALYAGSIGREFHRTNLREELSGGYNDTIPNISIPESLNLAPGEYGIQAVILEWAGAANTPLLETWFWNVTIGDVTSEERVWQSALGVNSKRCNLV
;
A
#
# COMPACT_ATOMS: atom_id res chain seq x y z
N MET A 1 -3.80 -1.92 60.64
CA MET A 1 -4.28 -1.27 59.39
C MET A 1 -3.38 -0.10 59.06
N ARG A 2 -2.67 -0.15 57.94
CA ARG A 2 -2.26 0.99 57.08
C ARG A 2 -1.49 0.43 55.89
N THR A 3 -2.25 0.02 54.89
CA THR A 3 -1.81 -0.28 53.53
C THR A 3 -1.20 0.99 52.92
N SER A 4 0.09 0.98 52.60
CA SER A 4 0.71 2.02 51.79
C SER A 4 0.78 1.55 50.34
N THR A 5 0.03 2.29 49.55
CA THR A 5 -0.28 2.16 48.14
C THR A 5 0.97 2.12 47.25
N ILE A 6 1.11 1.06 46.46
CA ILE A 6 2.04 1.00 45.32
C ILE A 6 1.34 1.68 44.14
N ILE A 7 1.78 2.88 43.76
CA ILE A 7 1.50 3.45 42.44
C ILE A 7 2.80 4.11 41.98
N THR A 8 3.55 3.41 41.12
CA THR A 8 4.53 4.06 40.25
C THR A 8 4.07 3.88 38.82
N THR A 9 3.83 5.02 38.20
CA THR A 9 3.17 5.28 36.93
C THR A 9 3.83 4.53 35.78
N ALA A 10 3.17 3.51 35.22
CA ALA A 10 3.48 3.01 33.89
C ALA A 10 2.88 3.97 32.86
N ALA A 11 3.51 5.13 32.69
CA ALA A 11 3.25 6.06 31.61
C ALA A 11 4.52 6.21 30.78
N ALA A 12 5.02 5.08 30.25
CA ALA A 12 5.78 5.15 29.01
C ALA A 12 4.77 5.56 27.94
N LEU A 13 4.72 6.88 27.75
CA LEU A 13 3.93 7.57 26.76
C LEU A 13 3.98 6.75 25.46
N LEU A 14 2.81 6.29 25.04
CA LEU A 14 2.51 6.03 23.65
C LEU A 14 2.86 7.31 22.89
N SER A 15 4.12 7.45 22.48
CA SER A 15 4.48 8.27 21.34
C SER A 15 3.88 7.55 20.13
N GLY A 16 2.55 7.65 20.04
CA GLY A 16 1.82 7.46 18.81
C GLY A 16 2.35 8.52 17.87
N VAL A 17 3.47 8.20 17.23
CA VAL A 17 3.96 8.85 16.05
C VAL A 17 2.80 8.77 15.07
N ALA A 18 2.04 9.85 14.95
CA ALA A 18 1.19 10.07 13.80
C ALA A 18 2.17 10.14 12.62
N GLN A 19 2.41 9.02 11.97
CA GLN A 19 3.25 8.95 10.80
C GLN A 19 2.33 9.08 9.59
N GLY A 20 2.78 9.81 8.58
CA GLY A 20 2.11 9.94 7.31
C GLY A 20 2.09 8.62 6.58
N TYR A 21 0.95 7.94 6.57
CA TYR A 21 0.80 6.65 5.91
C TYR A 21 -0.29 6.71 4.86
N LEU A 22 -0.16 5.90 3.81
CA LEU A 22 -1.31 5.48 3.01
C LEU A 22 -2.29 4.76 3.94
N GLN A 23 -3.53 5.19 3.93
CA GLN A 23 -4.63 4.60 4.69
C GLN A 23 -5.44 3.67 3.81
N THR A 24 -5.75 4.11 2.59
CA THR A 24 -6.46 3.31 1.59
C THR A 24 -5.90 3.53 0.21
N ILE A 25 -6.01 2.51 -0.63
CA ILE A 25 -5.65 2.57 -2.05
C ILE A 25 -6.72 1.78 -2.82
N GLY A 26 -7.29 2.41 -3.85
CA GLY A 26 -8.30 1.81 -4.72
C GLY A 26 -7.74 1.49 -6.10
N LEU A 27 -7.93 0.26 -6.57
CA LEU A 27 -7.57 -0.16 -7.93
C LEU A 27 -8.84 -0.48 -8.73
N PRO A 28 -8.84 -0.33 -10.06
CA PRO A 28 -9.93 -0.84 -10.89
C PRO A 28 -10.14 -2.34 -10.63
N GLN A 29 -11.40 -2.76 -10.53
CA GLN A 29 -11.76 -4.16 -10.36
C GLN A 29 -11.40 -4.98 -11.59
N THR A 30 -11.66 -4.47 -12.78
CA THR A 30 -11.21 -5.04 -14.05
C THR A 30 -10.20 -4.11 -14.69
N ILE A 31 -9.08 -4.66 -15.16
CA ILE A 31 -8.02 -3.90 -15.82
C ILE A 31 -7.78 -4.50 -17.20
N LYS A 32 -7.80 -3.65 -18.22
CA LYS A 32 -7.31 -4.00 -19.55
C LYS A 32 -5.81 -3.69 -19.63
N PRO A 33 -4.94 -4.67 -19.92
CA PRO A 33 -3.54 -4.39 -20.18
C PRO A 33 -3.38 -3.34 -21.29
N GLY A 34 -2.42 -2.44 -21.14
CA GLY A 34 -2.19 -1.31 -22.03
C GLY A 34 -2.98 -0.04 -21.71
N ASP A 35 -4.13 -0.15 -21.03
CA ASP A 35 -4.85 1.05 -20.56
C ASP A 35 -4.08 1.71 -19.40
N VAL A 36 -4.18 3.04 -19.35
CA VAL A 36 -3.63 3.86 -18.26
C VAL A 36 -4.75 4.16 -17.28
N TRP A 37 -4.47 4.02 -15.99
CA TRP A 37 -5.41 4.27 -14.91
C TRP A 37 -4.72 4.92 -13.71
N GLU A 38 -5.55 5.40 -12.80
CA GLU A 38 -5.15 6.13 -11.61
C GLU A 38 -5.62 5.38 -10.36
N ALA A 39 -4.75 5.29 -9.35
CA ALA A 39 -5.09 4.75 -8.05
C ALA A 39 -5.38 5.89 -7.05
N PRO A 40 -6.65 6.16 -6.71
CA PRO A 40 -6.95 7.08 -5.62
C PRO A 40 -6.43 6.52 -4.30
N VAL A 41 -5.86 7.42 -3.50
CA VAL A 41 -5.35 7.11 -2.17
C VAL A 41 -5.88 8.08 -1.12
N THR A 42 -6.01 7.59 0.10
CA THR A 42 -6.16 8.47 1.27
C THR A 42 -4.93 8.34 2.14
N THR A 43 -4.47 9.46 2.71
CA THR A 43 -3.30 9.47 3.59
C THR A 43 -3.66 10.04 4.96
N ALA A 44 -2.92 9.64 6.00
CA ALA A 44 -2.96 10.37 7.25
C ALA A 44 -2.41 11.81 7.03
N ILE A 45 -2.83 12.77 7.87
CA ILE A 45 -2.60 14.24 7.73
C ILE A 45 -1.13 14.64 7.98
N MET A 46 -0.18 13.74 7.77
CA MET A 46 1.24 14.00 7.86
C MET A 46 1.88 13.49 6.58
N GLN A 47 2.80 14.26 6.01
CA GLN A 47 3.30 14.00 4.67
C GLN A 47 3.88 12.58 4.54
N PRO A 48 3.50 11.81 3.51
CA PRO A 48 4.07 10.49 3.28
C PRO A 48 5.58 10.64 3.05
N ARG A 49 6.39 10.03 3.92
CA ARG A 49 7.82 9.81 3.71
C ARG A 49 8.05 8.45 3.06
N GLN A 50 7.24 8.18 2.04
CA GLN A 50 7.29 6.97 1.26
C GLN A 50 7.99 7.34 -0.03
N ASP A 51 9.11 6.67 -0.37
CA ASP A 51 9.83 7.05 -1.59
C ASP A 51 9.45 6.14 -2.76
N LEU A 52 9.46 4.81 -2.58
CA LEU A 52 9.30 3.90 -3.70
C LEU A 52 8.23 2.84 -3.44
N MET A 53 7.27 2.78 -4.35
CA MET A 53 6.30 1.71 -4.45
C MET A 53 6.57 0.93 -5.74
N ILE A 54 6.78 -0.38 -5.58
CA ILE A 54 6.96 -1.30 -6.70
C ILE A 54 5.69 -2.13 -6.81
N TRP A 55 5.14 -2.21 -8.01
CA TRP A 55 3.93 -2.96 -8.31
C TRP A 55 4.25 -4.21 -9.10
N GLY A 56 3.55 -5.29 -8.79
CA GLY A 56 3.62 -6.49 -9.60
C GLY A 56 2.34 -7.29 -9.56
N ILE A 57 2.27 -8.27 -10.46
CA ILE A 57 1.09 -9.06 -10.74
C ILE A 57 1.43 -10.54 -10.83
N GLY A 58 0.50 -11.40 -10.43
CA GLY A 58 0.62 -12.84 -10.52
C GLY A 58 -0.70 -13.54 -10.26
N ASP A 59 -0.71 -14.86 -10.46
CA ASP A 59 -1.89 -15.66 -10.19
C ASP A 59 -2.23 -15.62 -8.69
N THR A 60 -3.51 -15.49 -8.34
CA THR A 60 -3.97 -15.41 -6.95
C THR A 60 -3.57 -16.62 -6.10
N SER A 61 -3.37 -17.78 -6.73
CA SER A 61 -2.91 -19.02 -6.08
C SER A 61 -1.41 -19.09 -5.84
N ALA A 62 -0.61 -18.32 -6.58
CA ALA A 62 0.85 -18.30 -6.49
C ALA A 62 1.38 -17.11 -5.67
N LEU A 63 0.54 -16.09 -5.48
CA LEU A 63 0.86 -14.90 -4.72
C LEU A 63 0.63 -15.12 -3.22
N TYR A 64 1.68 -14.94 -2.44
CA TYR A 64 1.62 -14.83 -0.99
C TYR A 64 2.11 -13.45 -0.56
N ALA A 65 1.69 -12.99 0.62
CA ALA A 65 2.07 -11.67 1.14
C ALA A 65 3.61 -11.54 1.20
N GLY A 66 4.16 -10.59 0.43
CA GLY A 66 5.60 -10.39 0.28
C GLY A 66 6.20 -10.90 -1.03
N SER A 67 5.40 -11.46 -1.94
CA SER A 67 5.81 -11.82 -3.30
C SER A 67 5.26 -10.81 -4.31
N ILE A 68 6.13 -10.03 -4.94
CA ILE A 68 5.69 -9.04 -5.94
C ILE A 68 5.25 -9.68 -7.27
N GLY A 69 5.52 -10.96 -7.50
CA GLY A 69 5.23 -11.60 -8.78
C GLY A 69 6.03 -10.95 -9.92
N ARG A 70 5.37 -10.68 -11.04
CA ARG A 70 5.97 -10.00 -12.20
C ARG A 70 5.80 -8.50 -12.03
N GLU A 71 6.91 -7.79 -11.86
CA GLU A 71 6.93 -6.34 -11.78
C GLU A 71 6.34 -5.71 -13.06
N PHE A 72 5.48 -4.71 -12.92
CA PHE A 72 4.91 -3.99 -14.06
C PHE A 72 4.98 -2.46 -13.94
N HIS A 73 5.15 -1.91 -12.74
CA HIS A 73 5.18 -0.47 -12.54
C HIS A 73 6.00 -0.09 -11.30
N ARG A 74 6.55 1.12 -11.31
CA ARG A 74 7.22 1.75 -10.16
C ARG A 74 6.70 3.16 -10.00
N THR A 75 6.39 3.52 -8.77
CA THR A 75 5.89 4.84 -8.41
C THR A 75 6.82 5.47 -7.40
N ASN A 76 7.26 6.69 -7.69
CA ASN A 76 7.93 7.53 -6.71
C ASN A 76 6.85 8.27 -5.89
N LEU A 77 6.45 7.69 -4.76
CA LEU A 77 5.33 8.23 -3.97
C LEU A 77 5.60 9.65 -3.45
N ARG A 78 6.87 10.03 -3.30
CA ARG A 78 7.25 11.38 -2.89
C ARG A 78 7.04 12.42 -3.98
N GLU A 79 7.15 12.03 -5.24
CA GLU A 79 6.92 12.92 -6.39
C GLU A 79 5.43 12.99 -6.74
N GLU A 80 4.73 11.85 -6.64
CA GLU A 80 3.33 11.74 -7.03
C GLU A 80 2.36 12.26 -5.95
N LEU A 81 2.69 12.09 -4.66
CA LEU A 81 1.80 12.49 -3.58
C LEU A 81 2.14 13.89 -3.05
N SER A 82 1.16 14.77 -3.10
CA SER A 82 1.17 16.11 -2.49
C SER A 82 1.25 16.11 -0.96
N GLY A 83 0.89 14.98 -0.34
CA GLY A 83 0.76 14.83 1.11
C GLY A 83 -0.54 15.43 1.69
N GLY A 84 -1.51 15.74 0.83
CA GLY A 84 -2.89 16.01 1.22
C GLY A 84 -3.64 14.74 1.62
N TYR A 85 -4.77 14.90 2.31
CA TYR A 85 -5.58 13.77 2.79
C TYR A 85 -6.10 12.86 1.66
N ASN A 86 -6.48 13.46 0.53
CA ASN A 86 -6.88 12.75 -0.68
C ASN A 86 -5.86 13.04 -1.75
N ASP A 87 -5.37 11.99 -2.39
CA ASP A 87 -4.39 12.10 -3.46
C ASP A 87 -4.61 10.97 -4.47
N THR A 88 -3.78 10.95 -5.51
CA THR A 88 -3.88 9.96 -6.57
C THR A 88 -2.49 9.57 -7.03
N ILE A 89 -2.26 8.27 -7.22
CA ILE A 89 -1.10 7.78 -7.96
C ILE A 89 -1.48 7.71 -9.44
N PRO A 90 -0.92 8.54 -10.31
CA PRO A 90 -1.31 8.60 -11.71
C PRO A 90 -0.52 7.60 -12.57
N ASN A 91 -0.94 7.48 -13.83
CA ASN A 91 -0.17 6.86 -14.90
C ASN A 91 0.22 5.38 -14.70
N ILE A 92 -0.61 4.61 -13.99
CA ILE A 92 -0.38 3.19 -13.80
C ILE A 92 -0.90 2.44 -15.03
N SER A 93 -0.11 1.49 -15.54
CA SER A 93 -0.54 0.61 -16.63
C SER A 93 0.14 -0.75 -16.51
N ILE A 94 -0.61 -1.82 -16.78
CA ILE A 94 -0.07 -3.17 -16.91
C ILE A 94 0.29 -3.35 -18.39
N PRO A 95 1.57 -3.54 -18.75
CA PRO A 95 1.97 -3.56 -20.15
C PRO A 95 1.46 -4.84 -20.84
N GLU A 96 0.97 -4.68 -22.07
CA GLU A 96 0.49 -5.79 -22.92
C GLU A 96 1.57 -6.86 -23.16
N SER A 97 2.84 -6.47 -23.12
CA SER A 97 3.99 -7.39 -23.24
C SER A 97 4.03 -8.47 -22.17
N LEU A 98 3.26 -8.33 -21.08
CA LEU A 98 3.14 -9.39 -20.09
C LEU A 98 2.32 -10.59 -20.59
N ASN A 99 1.57 -10.46 -21.69
CA ASN A 99 0.77 -11.54 -22.30
C ASN A 99 -0.09 -12.29 -21.28
N LEU A 100 -0.80 -11.54 -20.42
CA LEU A 100 -1.70 -12.10 -19.42
C LEU A 100 -2.96 -12.65 -20.11
N ALA A 101 -3.38 -13.85 -19.74
CA ALA A 101 -4.68 -14.36 -20.17
C ALA A 101 -5.80 -13.62 -19.41
N PRO A 102 -7.00 -13.49 -19.97
CA PRO A 102 -8.15 -12.99 -19.21
C PRO A 102 -8.44 -13.89 -17.99
N GLY A 103 -8.71 -13.30 -16.83
CA GLY A 103 -8.99 -14.05 -15.61
C GLY A 103 -8.69 -13.30 -14.31
N GLU A 104 -8.74 -14.00 -13.18
CA GLU A 104 -8.48 -13.45 -11.85
C GLU A 104 -6.98 -13.43 -11.53
N TYR A 105 -6.48 -12.27 -11.12
CA TYR A 105 -5.10 -12.04 -10.75
C TYR A 105 -4.99 -11.32 -9.41
N GLY A 106 -3.87 -11.53 -8.73
CA GLY A 106 -3.48 -10.69 -7.61
C GLY A 106 -2.53 -9.59 -8.08
N ILE A 107 -2.79 -8.35 -7.68
CA ILE A 107 -1.80 -7.28 -7.72
C ILE A 107 -1.19 -7.16 -6.34
N GLN A 108 0.14 -7.10 -6.27
CA GLN A 108 0.86 -6.76 -5.06
C GLN A 108 1.64 -5.49 -5.24
N ALA A 109 1.78 -4.75 -4.15
CA ALA A 109 2.71 -3.66 -4.08
C ALA A 109 3.57 -3.74 -2.84
N VAL A 110 4.82 -3.35 -2.98
CA VAL A 110 5.78 -3.23 -1.89
C VAL A 110 6.23 -1.79 -1.82
N ILE A 111 6.09 -1.19 -0.64
CA ILE A 111 6.45 0.19 -0.36
C ILE A 111 7.64 0.16 0.59
N LEU A 112 8.72 0.82 0.18
CA LEU A 112 9.82 1.17 1.05
C LEU A 112 9.58 2.60 1.56
N GLU A 113 9.43 2.73 2.87
CA GLU A 113 9.21 4.03 3.52
C GLU A 113 10.18 4.26 4.69
N TRP A 114 10.39 5.53 5.04
CA TRP A 114 11.13 5.93 6.23
C TRP A 114 10.18 6.62 7.19
N ALA A 115 9.92 5.97 8.32
CA ALA A 115 8.87 6.40 9.21
C ALA A 115 9.42 6.99 10.52
N GLY A 116 8.73 8.02 11.04
CA GLY A 116 9.03 8.65 12.33
C GLY A 116 10.27 9.56 12.36
N ALA A 117 10.52 10.16 13.53
CA ALA A 117 11.59 11.13 13.74
C ALA A 117 13.01 10.56 13.52
N ALA A 118 13.14 9.24 13.65
CA ALA A 118 14.40 8.52 13.46
C ALA A 118 14.62 8.04 12.01
N ASN A 119 13.70 8.30 11.08
CA ASN A 119 13.71 7.76 9.71
C ASN A 119 13.94 6.23 9.71
N THR A 120 13.16 5.50 10.51
CA THR A 120 13.29 4.05 10.57
C THR A 120 12.76 3.44 9.27
N PRO A 121 13.54 2.61 8.57
CA PRO A 121 13.07 1.97 7.35
C PRO A 121 11.97 0.95 7.67
N LEU A 122 10.86 1.03 6.95
CA LEU A 122 9.74 0.10 7.01
C LEU A 122 9.49 -0.47 5.61
N LEU A 123 9.14 -1.75 5.58
CA LEU A 123 8.57 -2.40 4.41
C LEU A 123 7.07 -2.59 4.63
N GLU A 124 6.25 -2.02 3.76
CA GLU A 124 4.81 -2.25 3.72
C GLU A 124 4.45 -3.02 2.46
N THR A 125 3.59 -4.04 2.60
CA THR A 125 3.07 -4.80 1.45
C THR A 125 1.57 -4.69 1.38
N TRP A 126 1.05 -4.65 0.17
CA TRP A 126 -0.37 -4.54 -0.15
C TRP A 126 -0.76 -5.60 -1.18
N PHE A 127 -2.00 -6.08 -1.11
CA PHE A 127 -2.52 -7.11 -2.00
C PHE A 127 -3.96 -6.80 -2.45
N TRP A 128 -4.23 -6.88 -3.75
CA TRP A 128 -5.57 -6.73 -4.35
C TRP A 128 -5.88 -7.94 -5.23
N ASN A 129 -7.13 -8.38 -5.23
CA ASN A 129 -7.65 -9.28 -6.26
C ASN A 129 -8.33 -8.42 -7.32
N VAL A 130 -7.99 -8.65 -8.58
CA VAL A 130 -8.52 -7.94 -9.75
C VAL A 130 -8.75 -8.93 -10.90
N THR A 131 -9.54 -8.52 -11.87
CA THR A 131 -9.77 -9.27 -13.12
C THR A 131 -8.97 -8.62 -14.25
N ILE A 132 -8.23 -9.41 -15.01
CA ILE A 132 -7.67 -8.98 -16.30
C ILE A 132 -8.71 -9.27 -17.39
N GLY A 133 -9.08 -8.24 -18.15
CA GLY A 133 -10.15 -8.32 -19.15
C GLY A 133 -10.01 -7.29 -20.27
N ASP A 134 -11.10 -7.08 -21.01
CA ASP A 134 -11.10 -6.26 -22.24
C ASP A 134 -11.34 -4.76 -21.98
N VAL A 135 -11.71 -4.37 -20.75
CA VAL A 135 -12.00 -2.99 -20.37
C VAL A 135 -11.43 -2.70 -18.99
N THR A 136 -10.99 -1.46 -18.77
CA THR A 136 -10.66 -0.97 -17.42
C THR A 136 -11.92 -0.40 -16.76
N SER A 137 -12.32 -0.94 -15.60
CA SER A 137 -13.57 -0.58 -14.93
C SER A 137 -13.46 0.68 -14.07
N GLU A 138 -14.56 1.42 -13.92
CA GLU A 138 -14.67 2.50 -12.92
C GLU A 138 -14.91 1.97 -11.50
N GLU A 139 -15.47 0.77 -11.36
CA GLU A 139 -15.62 0.09 -10.07
C GLU A 139 -14.24 -0.26 -9.50
N ARG A 140 -14.08 -0.07 -8.18
CA ARG A 140 -12.78 -0.19 -7.50
C ARG A 140 -12.78 -1.17 -6.35
N VAL A 141 -11.69 -1.94 -6.28
CA VAL A 141 -11.34 -2.78 -5.14
C VAL A 141 -10.44 -1.96 -4.21
N TRP A 142 -10.95 -1.68 -3.02
CA TRP A 142 -10.24 -0.90 -2.01
C TRP A 142 -9.53 -1.79 -1.02
N GLN A 143 -8.29 -1.42 -0.68
CA GLN A 143 -7.59 -1.99 0.46
C GLN A 143 -7.28 -0.90 1.47
N SER A 144 -7.08 -1.32 2.72
CA SER A 144 -6.68 -0.43 3.81
C SER A 144 -5.43 -0.95 4.52
N ALA A 145 -4.59 -0.03 5.00
CA ALA A 145 -3.35 -0.32 5.73
C ALA A 145 -3.55 -1.07 7.05
N LEU A 146 -4.76 -1.04 7.61
CA LEU A 146 -5.13 -1.81 8.81
C LEU A 146 -5.86 -3.13 8.46
N GLY A 147 -5.95 -3.47 7.18
CA GLY A 147 -6.63 -4.67 6.70
C GLY A 147 -5.78 -5.93 6.79
N VAL A 148 -6.40 -7.09 6.58
CA VAL A 148 -5.69 -8.37 6.51
C VAL A 148 -4.78 -8.51 5.28
N ASN A 149 -5.00 -7.65 4.27
CA ASN A 149 -4.29 -7.62 3.00
C ASN A 149 -3.14 -6.60 2.98
N SER A 150 -2.83 -5.98 4.12
CA SER A 150 -1.64 -5.16 4.32
C SER A 150 -0.78 -5.73 5.44
N LYS A 151 0.54 -5.76 5.24
CA LYS A 151 1.51 -6.19 6.26
C LYS A 151 2.60 -5.15 6.37
N ARG A 152 3.01 -4.83 7.60
CA ARG A 152 4.10 -3.90 7.90
C ARG A 152 5.19 -4.62 8.68
N CYS A 153 6.42 -4.53 8.21
CA CYS A 153 7.59 -5.12 8.85
C CYS A 153 8.64 -4.04 9.09
N ASN A 154 9.06 -3.87 10.35
CA ASN A 154 10.24 -3.07 10.69
C ASN A 154 11.50 -3.82 10.26
N LEU A 155 12.37 -3.13 9.50
CA LEU A 155 13.69 -3.62 9.18
C LEU A 155 14.63 -3.22 10.32
N VAL A 156 14.73 -4.08 11.34
CA VAL A 156 15.66 -3.92 12.48
C VAL A 156 16.93 -4.72 12.21
#